data_AF-A0A329VJK0-F1
#
_entry.id   AF-A0A329VJK0-F1
#
_cell.length_a   1.000
_cell.length_b   1.000
_cell.length_c   1.000
_cell.angle_alpha   90.00
_cell.angle_beta   90.00
_cell.angle_gamma   90.00
#
_symmetry.space_group_name_H-M   'P 1'
#
loop_
_entity.id
_entity.type
_entity.pdbx_description
1 polymer ?
#
loop_
_entity_poly.entity_id
_entity_poly.type
_entity_poly.pdbx_seq_one_letter_code
_entity_poly.pdbx_strand_id
1 'polypeptide(L)'
;MINNSFHLTQVIASAWGDPSYITDAVWNAGYRKAARTSEDMILVTLKVIEDSYYSDIAYEYWPKDLEAVLAAELNFLIDDLVWSDKTTPATVARIILENGYQKGDEK
;
A
#
# COMPACT_ATOMS: atom_id res chain seq x y z
N MET A 1 -0.52 -12.48 -14.60
CA MET A 1 -0.29 -11.02 -14.50
C MET A 1 -1.47 -10.18 -15.00
N ILE A 2 -2.02 -10.41 -16.20
CA ILE A 2 -3.09 -9.55 -16.78
C ILE A 2 -4.36 -9.50 -15.88
N ASN A 3 -4.81 -10.64 -15.33
CA ASN A 3 -6.01 -10.68 -14.47
C ASN A 3 -5.87 -9.89 -13.17
N ASN A 4 -4.70 -9.93 -12.52
CA ASN A 4 -4.46 -9.19 -11.27
C ASN A 4 -4.41 -7.69 -11.49
N SER A 5 -3.89 -7.25 -12.65
CA SER A 5 -3.81 -5.83 -13.02
C SER A 5 -5.19 -5.22 -13.29
N PHE A 6 -6.03 -5.92 -14.05
CA PHE A 6 -7.40 -5.45 -14.32
C PHE A 6 -8.24 -5.39 -13.04
N HIS A 7 -8.22 -6.45 -12.23
CA HIS A 7 -8.93 -6.48 -10.96
C HIS A 7 -8.46 -5.38 -10.00
N LEU A 8 -7.14 -5.23 -9.81
CA LEU A 8 -6.60 -4.19 -8.93
C LEU A 8 -6.97 -2.78 -9.41
N THR A 9 -6.97 -2.56 -10.72
CA THR A 9 -7.40 -1.28 -11.30
C THR A 9 -8.85 -0.95 -10.93
N GLN A 10 -9.75 -1.94 -10.96
CA GLN A 10 -11.15 -1.75 -10.57
C GLN A 10 -11.30 -1.46 -9.08
N VAL A 11 -10.56 -2.18 -8.22
CA VAL A 11 -10.52 -1.94 -6.78
C VAL A 11 -10.10 -0.50 -6.49
N ILE A 12 -8.99 -0.05 -7.09
CA ILE A 12 -8.47 1.31 -6.90
C ILE A 12 -9.44 2.36 -7.45
N ALA A 13 -10.01 2.14 -8.64
CA ALA A 13 -10.96 3.07 -9.24
C ALA A 13 -12.23 3.25 -8.38
N SER A 14 -12.67 2.20 -7.70
CA SER A 14 -13.85 2.25 -6.84
C SER A 14 -13.66 3.06 -5.56
N ALA A 15 -12.41 3.23 -5.11
CA ALA A 15 -12.03 3.97 -3.91
C ALA A 15 -11.23 5.25 -4.21
N TRP A 16 -11.23 5.70 -5.47
CA TRP A 16 -10.38 6.79 -5.94
C TRP A 16 -10.61 8.11 -5.19
N GLY A 17 -9.54 8.87 -4.97
CA GLY A 17 -9.57 10.16 -4.27
C GLY A 17 -8.59 10.18 -3.11
N ASP A 18 -9.01 9.68 -1.95
CA ASP A 18 -8.18 9.67 -0.74
C ASP A 18 -7.23 8.46 -0.73
N PRO A 19 -5.91 8.66 -0.53
CA PRO A 19 -4.94 7.56 -0.44
C PRO A 19 -5.26 6.51 0.62
N SER A 20 -5.86 6.89 1.75
CA SER A 20 -6.26 5.96 2.80
C SER A 20 -7.38 5.02 2.33
N TYR A 21 -8.39 5.53 1.63
CA TYR A 21 -9.47 4.71 1.07
C TYR A 21 -8.97 3.75 -0.01
N ILE A 22 -8.03 4.21 -0.84
CA ILE A 22 -7.40 3.35 -1.84
C ILE A 22 -6.60 2.24 -1.14
N THR A 23 -5.84 2.58 -0.10
CA THR A 23 -5.07 1.62 0.71
C THR A 23 -5.98 0.55 1.29
N ASP A 24 -7.06 0.95 1.94
CA ASP A 24 -8.03 0.03 2.54
C ASP A 24 -8.64 -0.90 1.48
N ALA A 25 -9.01 -0.36 0.31
CA ALA A 25 -9.59 -1.15 -0.76
C ALA A 25 -8.59 -2.21 -1.29
N VAL A 26 -7.34 -1.82 -1.54
CA VAL A 26 -6.28 -2.73 -1.98
C VAL A 26 -5.97 -3.78 -0.90
N TRP A 27 -5.91 -3.36 0.36
CA TRP A 27 -5.64 -4.22 1.50
C TRP A 27 -6.76 -5.25 1.70
N ASN A 28 -8.02 -4.83 1.64
CA ASN A 28 -9.20 -5.69 1.78
C ASN A 28 -9.39 -6.62 0.57
N ALA A 29 -8.93 -6.21 -0.62
CA ALA A 29 -8.90 -7.07 -1.80
C ALA A 29 -7.81 -8.18 -1.74
N GLY A 30 -7.04 -8.24 -0.65
CA GLY A 30 -6.06 -9.29 -0.38
C GLY A 30 -4.70 -9.09 -1.03
N TYR A 31 -4.38 -7.89 -1.51
CA TYR A 31 -3.06 -7.61 -2.09
C TYR A 31 -2.01 -7.43 -0.99
N ARG A 32 -0.99 -8.29 -0.97
CA ARG A 32 0.13 -8.27 -0.02
C ARG A 32 1.45 -8.51 -0.75
N LYS A 33 2.55 -8.03 -0.18
CA LYS A 33 3.89 -8.51 -0.56
C LYS A 33 4.09 -9.93 -0.04
N ALA A 34 5.00 -10.68 -0.66
CA ALA A 34 5.40 -12.00 -0.18
C ALA A 34 5.98 -11.95 1.25
N ALA A 35 5.98 -13.10 1.93
CA ALA A 35 6.59 -13.22 3.25
C ALA A 35 8.07 -12.80 3.21
N ARG A 36 8.49 -12.06 4.26
CA ARG A 36 9.81 -11.42 4.38
C ARG A 36 10.58 -12.00 5.56
N THR A 37 11.90 -11.82 5.55
CA THR A 37 12.75 -12.17 6.69
C THR A 37 12.49 -11.24 7.88
N SER A 38 12.95 -11.62 9.08
CA SER A 38 12.81 -10.75 10.25
C SER A 38 13.61 -9.45 10.09
N GLU A 39 14.78 -9.53 9.46
CA GLU A 39 15.65 -8.40 9.13
C GLU A 39 14.95 -7.42 8.18
N ASP A 40 14.32 -7.91 7.11
CA ASP A 40 13.55 -7.08 6.19
C ASP A 40 12.38 -6.39 6.90
N MET A 41 11.70 -7.09 7.81
CA MET A 41 10.60 -6.52 8.58
C MET A 41 11.06 -5.42 9.54
N ILE A 42 12.25 -5.55 10.14
CA ILE A 42 12.85 -4.48 10.95
C ILE A 42 13.11 -3.24 10.09
N LEU A 43 13.71 -3.41 8.91
CA LEU A 43 14.00 -2.30 8.00
C LEU A 43 12.73 -1.57 7.55
N VAL A 44 11.67 -2.31 7.21
CA VAL A 44 10.37 -1.73 6.85
C VAL A 44 9.77 -0.97 8.01
N THR A 45 9.85 -1.51 9.23
CA THR A 45 9.35 -0.83 10.44
C THR A 45 10.09 0.49 10.68
N LEU A 46 11.42 0.50 10.56
CA LEU A 46 12.22 1.71 10.69
C LEU A 46 11.87 2.75 9.61
N LYS A 47 11.65 2.30 8.37
CA LYS A 47 11.25 3.17 7.26
C LYS A 47 9.88 3.81 7.51
N VAL A 48 8.90 3.03 7.93
CA VAL A 48 7.55 3.53 8.26
C VAL A 48 7.58 4.52 9.43
N ILE A 49 8.43 4.31 10.43
CA ILE A 49 8.65 5.26 11.52
C ILE A 49 9.25 6.58 10.99
N GLU A 50 10.28 6.48 10.14
CA GLU A 50 10.92 7.62 9.48
C GLU A 50 9.89 8.43 8.68
N ASP A 51 9.11 7.76 7.83
CA ASP A 51 8.10 8.39 6.97
C ASP A 51 6.99 9.03 7.80
N SER A 52 6.50 8.36 8.85
CA SER A 52 5.50 8.92 9.76
C SER A 52 5.97 10.20 10.44
N TYR A 53 7.25 10.25 10.81
CA TYR A 53 7.86 11.45 11.39
C TYR A 53 7.96 12.59 10.37
N TYR A 54 8.45 12.32 9.16
CA TYR A 54 8.61 13.36 8.13
C TYR A 54 7.28 13.86 7.53
N SER A 55 6.23 13.05 7.61
CA SER A 55 4.87 13.43 7.21
C SER A 55 4.09 14.14 8.33
N ASP A 56 4.74 14.51 9.45
CA ASP A 56 4.12 15.17 10.60
C ASP A 56 2.89 14.41 11.16
N ILE A 57 2.87 13.07 11.03
CA ILE A 57 1.78 12.24 11.54
C ILE A 57 1.88 12.20 13.07
N ALA A 58 0.78 12.52 13.74
CA ALA A 58 0.73 12.48 15.21
C ALA A 58 0.97 11.04 15.74
N TYR A 59 1.74 10.92 16.82
CA TYR A 59 2.22 9.64 17.36
C TYR A 59 1.09 8.63 17.66
N GLU A 60 -0.09 9.11 18.04
CA GLU A 60 -1.28 8.28 18.29
C GLU A 60 -1.71 7.49 17.04
N TYR A 61 -1.41 7.98 15.84
CA TYR A 61 -1.74 7.33 14.57
C TYR A 61 -0.59 6.47 14.01
N TRP A 62 0.58 6.45 14.66
CA TRP A 62 1.67 5.58 14.22
C TRP A 62 1.29 4.10 14.40
N PRO A 63 1.78 3.20 13.53
CA PRO A 63 1.45 1.79 13.61
C PRO A 63 1.91 1.17 14.94
N LYS A 64 1.07 0.31 15.52
CA LYS A 64 1.31 -0.32 16.84
C LYS A 64 1.58 -1.82 16.75
N ASP A 65 1.40 -2.40 15.57
CA ASP A 65 1.66 -3.81 15.29
C ASP A 65 2.15 -4.00 13.84
N LEU A 66 2.53 -5.23 13.51
CA LEU A 66 3.11 -5.56 12.22
C LEU A 66 2.13 -5.37 11.06
N GLU A 67 0.85 -5.68 11.24
CA GLU A 67 -0.17 -5.52 10.19
C GLU A 67 -0.34 -4.03 9.87
N ALA A 68 -0.35 -3.18 10.89
CA ALA A 68 -0.39 -1.73 10.72
C ALA A 68 0.87 -1.19 10.02
N VAL A 69 2.06 -1.72 10.33
CA VAL A 69 3.31 -1.35 9.62
C VAL A 69 3.20 -1.70 8.13
N LEU A 70 2.69 -2.88 7.81
CA LEU A 70 2.56 -3.35 6.43
C LEU A 70 1.48 -2.59 5.65
N ALA A 71 0.38 -2.21 6.30
CA ALA A 71 -0.63 -1.35 5.70
C ALA A 71 -0.09 0.08 5.47
N ALA A 72 0.69 0.62 6.42
CA ALA A 72 1.34 1.92 6.28
C ALA A 72 2.36 1.93 5.13
N GLU A 73 3.16 0.87 4.96
CA GLU A 73 4.08 0.72 3.81
C GLU A 73 3.33 0.84 2.47
N LEU A 74 2.14 0.24 2.36
CA LEU A 74 1.28 0.38 1.18
C LEU A 74 0.72 1.80 1.06
N ASN A 75 0.30 2.40 2.17
CA ASN A 75 -0.26 3.74 2.17
C ASN A 75 0.73 4.80 1.69
N PHE A 76 1.96 4.81 2.22
CA PHE A 76 2.99 5.74 1.77
C PHE A 76 3.28 5.62 0.27
N LEU A 77 3.34 4.39 -0.25
CA LEU A 77 3.49 4.17 -1.69
C LEU A 77 2.31 4.76 -2.49
N ILE A 78 1.08 4.63 -2.01
CA ILE A 78 -0.11 5.15 -2.70
C ILE A 78 -0.17 6.67 -2.60
N ASP A 79 0.11 7.23 -1.42
CA ASP A 79 0.10 8.67 -1.16
C ASP A 79 1.03 9.41 -2.11
N ASP A 80 2.28 8.95 -2.25
CA ASP A 80 3.27 9.51 -3.18
C ASP A 80 2.80 9.56 -4.65
N LEU A 81 1.89 8.67 -5.04
CA LEU A 81 1.43 8.54 -6.42
C LEU A 81 0.18 9.39 -6.70
N VAL A 82 -0.78 9.42 -5.78
CA VAL A 82 -2.14 9.90 -6.03
C VAL A 82 -2.20 11.41 -6.23
N TRP A 83 -1.26 12.17 -5.68
CA TRP A 83 -1.27 13.63 -5.76
C TRP A 83 -0.89 14.21 -7.13
N SER A 84 -0.40 13.40 -8.08
CA SER A 84 -0.16 13.87 -9.45
C SER A 84 -1.43 13.87 -10.30
N ASP A 85 -1.66 14.98 -11.00
CA ASP A 85 -2.72 15.18 -12.00
C ASP A 85 -2.72 14.15 -13.15
N LYS A 86 -1.58 13.49 -13.38
CA LYS A 86 -1.40 12.46 -14.42
C LYS A 86 -1.62 11.04 -13.90
N THR A 87 -1.78 10.86 -12.59
CA THR A 87 -1.97 9.55 -12.00
C THR A 87 -3.38 9.05 -12.27
N THR A 88 -3.47 7.79 -12.69
CA THR A 88 -4.74 7.09 -12.91
C THR A 88 -4.80 5.83 -12.04
N PRO A 89 -5.99 5.27 -11.78
CA PRO A 89 -6.11 3.99 -11.10
C PRO A 89 -5.24 2.87 -11.71
N ALA A 90 -5.14 2.85 -13.05
CA ALA A 90 -4.32 1.87 -13.76
C ALA A 90 -2.82 2.09 -13.52
N THR A 91 -2.36 3.34 -13.44
CA THR A 91 -0.98 3.68 -13.09
C THR A 91 -0.65 3.23 -11.67
N VAL A 92 -1.52 3.50 -10.70
CA VAL A 92 -1.33 3.07 -9.30
C VAL A 92 -1.33 1.54 -9.21
N ALA A 93 -2.28 0.86 -9.86
CA ALA A 93 -2.33 -0.59 -9.91
C ALA A 93 -1.02 -1.20 -10.43
N ARG A 94 -0.51 -0.66 -11.54
CA ARG A 94 0.77 -1.10 -12.13
C ARG A 94 1.92 -0.94 -11.12
N ILE A 95 2.05 0.21 -10.48
CA ILE A 95 3.16 0.49 -9.56
C ILE A 95 3.08 -0.38 -8.30
N ILE A 96 1.87 -0.63 -7.78
CA ILE A 96 1.65 -1.57 -6.67
C ILE A 96 2.14 -2.98 -7.06
N LEU A 97 1.78 -3.47 -8.25
CA LEU A 97 2.24 -4.78 -8.72
C LEU A 97 3.76 -4.82 -8.96
N GLU A 98 4.33 -3.75 -9.53
CA GLU A 98 5.78 -3.59 -9.73
C GLU A 98 6.55 -3.58 -8.40
N ASN A 99 5.92 -3.09 -7.32
CA ASN A 99 6.46 -3.13 -5.96
C ASN A 99 6.26 -4.50 -5.25
N GLY A 100 5.81 -5.52 -5.97
CA GLY A 100 5.74 -6.89 -5.48
C GLY A 100 4.47 -7.24 -4.69
N TYR A 101 3.46 -6.36 -4.69
CA TYR A 101 2.15 -6.71 -4.15
C TYR A 101 1.44 -7.68 -5.11
N GLN A 102 0.91 -8.76 -4.56
CA GLN A 102 0.14 -9.76 -5.30
C GLN A 102 -1.12 -10.11 -4.51
N LYS A 103 -2.21 -10.44 -5.22
CA LYS A 103 -3.40 -10.96 -4.57
C LYS A 103 -3.01 -12.29 -3.90
N GLY A 104 -3.18 -12.40 -2.59
CA GLY A 104 -2.99 -13.67 -1.89
C GLY A 104 -3.93 -14.73 -2.48
N ASP A 105 -3.48 -15.97 -2.53
CA ASP A 105 -4.36 -17.08 -2.90
C ASP A 105 -5.54 -17.11 -1.91
N GLU A 106 -6.76 -17.05 -2.44
CA GLU A 106 -7.97 -17.33 -1.65
C GLU A 106 -7.79 -18.73 -1.07
N LYS A 107 -7.53 -18.82 0.24
CA LYS A 107 -7.50 -20.09 0.96
C LYS A 107 -8.90 -20.67 1.08
#